data_AF-A0A920B032-F1
#
_entry.id   AF-A0A920B032-F1
#
_cell.length_a   1.000
_cell.length_b   1.000
_cell.length_c   1.000
_cell.angle_alpha   90.00
_cell.angle_beta   90.00
_cell.angle_gamma   90.00
#
_symmetry.space_group_name_H-M   'P 1'
#
loop_
_entity.id
_entity.type
_entity.pdbx_description
1 polymer ?
#
loop_
_entity_poly.entity_id
_entity_poly.type
_entity_poly.pdbx_seq_one_letter_code
_entity_poly.pdbx_strand_id
1 'polypeptide(L)'
;MLKQQSADIRGVSGQGYCSNVWVFALRERVLSMSEPQAVASRYADRRRLWKAAIKWPMYSVAVMPVLLAAGWQFGVAGSLRWLQLGGFVLAAILLLLWENLSNDVFDAATGVDATGKPHSVVNLTGRRDRVAQGSTAALVLGLLVMAGLAWNSSGAVLALVLVCCGLGYVYQGPPFRLGYRGLGEPLCWLAFGPFATAAALVVLQPRGTASIPWGTALILGAGPALATTLVLFCSHFHQVEEDAAHGKRSPVVRLGTARAAALVPWFVALTLALEWVPVLHGDWPPTVLLSALGLPAGVQLMRLLQRHHDRPELISGSKFLALRFQGWNGLGLSAGLALARVWTGG
;
A
#
# COMPACT_ATOMS: atom_id res chain seq x y z
N MET A 1 64.03 49.82 -12.36
CA MET A 1 64.75 49.14 -11.26
C MET A 1 63.78 49.08 -10.07
N LEU A 2 62.90 48.07 -10.00
CA LEU A 2 63.01 46.84 -9.17
C LEU A 2 63.05 47.18 -7.65
N LYS A 3 62.12 46.82 -6.76
CA LYS A 3 61.18 45.67 -6.57
C LYS A 3 59.97 46.15 -5.72
N GLN A 4 58.69 45.79 -5.97
CA GLN A 4 57.95 44.56 -5.57
C GLN A 4 57.99 44.27 -4.04
N GLN A 5 56.94 43.93 -3.28
CA GLN A 5 55.54 43.54 -3.55
C GLN A 5 54.78 43.35 -2.19
N SER A 6 53.44 43.28 -2.26
CA SER A 6 52.48 42.63 -1.32
C SER A 6 51.88 43.43 -0.14
N ALA A 7 50.57 43.69 -0.22
CA ALA A 7 49.56 43.26 0.77
C ALA A 7 48.16 43.53 0.20
N ASP A 8 47.37 42.46 0.16
CA ASP A 8 46.05 42.32 -0.45
C ASP A 8 44.93 42.90 0.43
N ILE A 9 43.90 43.46 -0.19
CA ILE A 9 42.82 44.23 0.46
C ILE A 9 41.46 43.67 0.00
N ARG A 10 40.63 43.29 1.00
CA ARG A 10 39.15 43.08 0.99
C ARG A 10 38.66 41.85 0.21
N GLY A 11 37.72 41.04 0.71
CA GLY A 11 36.89 41.12 1.90
C GLY A 11 35.66 40.21 1.74
N VAL A 12 35.08 39.83 2.88
CA VAL A 12 33.64 39.58 3.11
C VAL A 12 33.01 38.30 2.54
N SER A 13 32.78 37.33 3.43
CA SER A 13 31.46 36.85 3.91
C SER A 13 31.41 35.33 4.04
N GLY A 14 31.29 34.86 5.29
CA GLY A 14 31.02 33.47 5.60
C GLY A 14 29.55 33.12 5.36
N GLN A 15 29.32 32.06 4.61
CA GLN A 15 28.02 31.40 4.48
C GLN A 15 28.22 29.89 4.31
N GLY A 16 27.59 29.12 5.20
CA GLY A 16 26.96 27.83 4.91
C GLY A 16 27.86 26.65 4.52
N TYR A 17 28.25 25.84 5.49
CA TYR A 17 28.52 24.42 5.26
C TYR A 17 27.21 23.72 4.85
N CYS A 18 26.95 23.62 3.54
CA CYS A 18 25.97 22.71 2.95
C CYS A 18 26.71 21.66 2.12
N SER A 19 26.48 20.39 2.45
CA SER A 19 27.16 19.20 1.94
C SER A 19 26.89 18.93 0.46
N ASN A 20 27.72 19.49 -0.43
CA ASN A 20 27.79 19.14 -1.86
C ASN A 20 28.61 17.88 -2.16
N VAL A 21 29.16 17.22 -1.13
CA VAL A 21 30.09 16.08 -1.27
C VAL A 21 29.48 14.91 -2.02
N TRP A 22 28.18 14.64 -1.86
CA TRP A 22 27.48 13.54 -2.55
C TRP A 22 27.28 13.80 -4.04
N VAL A 23 26.96 15.04 -4.42
CA VAL A 23 26.75 15.43 -5.82
C VAL A 23 28.07 15.42 -6.59
N PHE A 24 29.17 15.86 -5.96
CA PHE A 24 30.50 15.78 -6.54
C PHE A 24 31.00 14.33 -6.67
N ALA A 25 30.84 13.50 -5.63
CA ALA A 25 31.30 12.10 -5.68
C ALA A 25 30.53 11.23 -6.70
N LEU A 26 29.23 11.49 -6.91
CA LEU A 26 28.46 10.81 -7.95
C LEU A 26 28.85 11.28 -9.35
N ARG A 27 29.12 12.59 -9.51
CA ARG A 27 29.57 13.18 -10.77
C ARG A 27 30.95 12.65 -11.17
N GLU A 28 31.88 12.54 -10.23
CA GLU A 28 33.22 11.99 -10.49
C GLU A 28 33.18 10.50 -10.87
N ARG A 29 32.35 9.68 -10.20
CA ARG A 29 32.16 8.26 -10.58
C ARG A 29 31.57 8.06 -11.96
N VAL A 30 30.60 8.90 -12.36
CA VAL A 30 29.97 8.80 -13.69
C VAL A 30 30.93 9.28 -14.78
N LEU A 31 31.79 10.26 -14.47
CA LEU A 31 32.82 10.76 -15.39
C LEU A 31 34.00 9.79 -15.57
N SER A 32 34.24 8.88 -14.61
CA SER A 32 35.30 7.86 -14.69
C SER A 32 34.87 6.54 -15.36
N MET A 33 33.61 6.41 -15.78
CA MET A 33 33.09 5.21 -16.44
C MET A 33 33.16 5.37 -17.97
N SER A 34 33.44 4.28 -18.69
CA SER A 34 33.30 4.31 -20.15
C SER A 34 31.83 4.55 -20.53
N GLU A 35 31.57 5.24 -21.65
CA GLU A 35 30.20 5.56 -22.08
C GLU A 35 29.24 4.34 -22.08
N PRO A 36 29.65 3.13 -22.52
CA PRO A 36 28.79 1.95 -22.44
C PRO A 36 28.43 1.56 -21.01
N GLN A 37 29.36 1.70 -20.07
CA GLN A 37 29.14 1.41 -18.65
C GLN A 37 28.24 2.46 -17.99
N ALA A 38 28.41 3.74 -18.32
CA ALA A 38 27.56 4.82 -17.82
C ALA A 38 26.12 4.73 -18.39
N VAL A 39 25.97 4.27 -19.62
CA VAL A 39 24.66 4.00 -20.23
C VAL A 39 24.02 2.78 -19.57
N ALA A 40 24.75 1.68 -19.40
CA ALA A 40 24.25 0.47 -18.74
C ALA A 40 23.82 0.71 -17.28
N SER A 41 24.56 1.51 -16.51
CA SER A 41 24.19 1.88 -15.13
C SER A 41 22.91 2.72 -15.09
N ARG A 42 22.76 3.72 -15.98
CA ARG A 42 21.52 4.50 -16.12
C ARG A 42 20.32 3.62 -16.48
N TYR A 43 20.49 2.63 -17.37
CA TYR A 43 19.43 1.68 -17.70
C TYR A 43 19.08 0.74 -16.54
N ALA A 44 20.07 0.27 -15.79
CA ALA A 44 19.86 -0.57 -14.60
C ALA A 44 19.10 0.21 -13.51
N ASP A 45 19.47 1.46 -13.28
CA ASP A 45 18.79 2.38 -12.36
C ASP A 45 17.36 2.65 -12.82
N ARG A 46 17.15 2.94 -14.11
CA ARG A 46 15.81 3.16 -14.67
C ARG A 46 14.93 1.91 -14.56
N ARG A 47 15.47 0.71 -14.80
CA ARG A 47 14.74 -0.56 -14.61
C ARG A 47 14.37 -0.77 -13.14
N ARG A 48 15.25 -0.44 -12.20
CA ARG A 48 14.98 -0.50 -10.76
C ARG A 48 13.89 0.49 -10.35
N LEU A 49 13.92 1.71 -10.89
CA LEU A 49 12.90 2.72 -10.65
C LEU A 49 11.54 2.32 -11.23
N TRP A 50 11.48 1.75 -12.44
CA TRP A 50 10.23 1.22 -13.00
C TRP A 50 9.66 0.06 -12.17
N LYS A 51 10.50 -0.85 -11.68
CA LYS A 51 10.05 -1.90 -10.75
C LYS A 51 9.46 -1.31 -9.46
N ALA A 52 10.10 -0.27 -8.93
CA ALA A 52 9.60 0.45 -7.76
C ALA A 52 8.30 1.23 -8.05
N ALA A 53 8.16 1.79 -9.26
CA ALA A 53 6.99 2.55 -9.72
C ALA A 53 5.75 1.68 -9.89
N ILE A 54 5.92 0.46 -10.43
CA ILE A 54 4.80 -0.44 -10.62
C ILE A 54 4.25 -0.94 -9.28
N LYS A 55 5.08 -1.00 -8.23
CA LYS A 55 4.65 -1.41 -6.87
C LYS A 55 3.95 -2.78 -6.87
N TRP A 56 4.35 -3.72 -7.75
CA TRP A 56 3.70 -5.03 -7.94
C TRP A 56 3.28 -5.75 -6.65
N PRO A 57 4.10 -5.78 -5.58
CA PRO A 57 3.68 -6.42 -4.33
C PRO A 57 2.43 -5.77 -3.71
N MET A 58 2.24 -4.46 -3.85
CA MET A 58 1.10 -3.75 -3.24
C MET A 58 -0.26 -4.21 -3.80
N TYR A 59 -0.34 -4.76 -5.01
CA TYR A 59 -1.62 -5.25 -5.54
C TYR A 59 -2.20 -6.42 -4.74
N SER A 60 -1.41 -7.10 -3.89
CA SER A 60 -1.95 -8.10 -2.97
C SER A 60 -3.01 -7.52 -2.04
N VAL A 61 -2.90 -6.24 -1.65
CA VAL A 61 -3.87 -5.60 -0.74
C VAL A 61 -5.23 -5.42 -1.40
N ALA A 62 -5.25 -5.10 -2.70
CA ALA A 62 -6.49 -4.91 -3.45
C ALA A 62 -7.20 -6.22 -3.77
N VAL A 63 -6.43 -7.29 -3.97
CA VAL A 63 -6.99 -8.61 -4.31
C VAL A 63 -7.44 -9.38 -3.06
N MET A 64 -6.89 -9.09 -1.88
CA MET A 64 -7.17 -9.86 -0.67
C MET A 64 -8.65 -9.93 -0.27
N PRO A 65 -9.44 -8.84 -0.30
CA PRO A 65 -10.86 -8.91 0.07
C PRO A 65 -11.66 -9.94 -0.74
N VAL A 66 -11.35 -10.11 -2.04
CA VAL A 66 -12.05 -11.08 -2.89
C VAL A 66 -11.53 -12.51 -2.76
N LEU A 67 -10.24 -12.70 -2.50
CA LEU A 67 -9.72 -14.03 -2.17
C LEU A 67 -10.31 -14.54 -0.86
N LEU A 68 -10.43 -13.64 0.12
CA LEU A 68 -11.04 -13.93 1.40
C LEU A 68 -12.52 -14.29 1.27
N ALA A 69 -13.27 -13.48 0.53
CA ALA A 69 -14.67 -13.77 0.23
C ALA A 69 -14.83 -15.09 -0.56
N ALA A 70 -13.89 -15.42 -1.46
CA ALA A 70 -13.90 -16.69 -2.17
C ALA A 70 -13.63 -17.88 -1.23
N GLY A 71 -12.67 -17.75 -0.31
CA GLY A 71 -12.42 -18.77 0.71
C GLY A 71 -13.66 -19.03 1.57
N TRP A 72 -14.29 -17.96 2.05
CA TRP A 72 -15.56 -18.03 2.79
C TRP A 72 -16.68 -18.68 1.96
N GLN A 73 -16.92 -18.19 0.75
CA GLN A 73 -17.99 -18.66 -0.11
C GLN A 73 -17.82 -20.14 -0.48
N PHE A 74 -16.60 -20.56 -0.78
CA PHE A 74 -16.30 -21.95 -1.09
C PHE A 74 -16.47 -22.85 0.14
N GLY A 75 -16.01 -22.41 1.31
CA GLY A 75 -16.18 -23.13 2.57
C GLY A 75 -17.66 -23.40 2.91
N VAL A 76 -18.52 -22.38 2.71
CA VAL A 76 -19.96 -22.48 3.01
C VAL A 76 -20.73 -23.21 1.90
N ALA A 77 -20.59 -22.78 0.64
CA ALA A 77 -21.44 -23.22 -0.47
C ALA A 77 -20.81 -24.32 -1.35
N GLY A 78 -19.51 -24.61 -1.19
CA GLY A 78 -18.79 -25.62 -1.99
C GLY A 78 -18.61 -25.26 -3.47
N SER A 79 -18.97 -24.04 -3.87
CA SER A 79 -18.94 -23.59 -5.26
C SER A 79 -18.51 -22.13 -5.36
N LEU A 80 -17.87 -21.80 -6.49
CA LEU A 80 -17.39 -20.45 -6.77
C LEU A 80 -17.82 -19.99 -8.16
N ARG A 81 -18.18 -18.71 -8.22
CA ARG A 81 -18.46 -17.99 -9.46
C ARG A 81 -17.15 -17.47 -10.05
N TRP A 82 -16.42 -18.31 -10.77
CA TRP A 82 -15.06 -18.01 -11.26
C TRP A 82 -14.97 -16.74 -12.11
N LEU A 83 -15.97 -16.45 -12.95
CA LEU A 83 -16.00 -15.22 -13.74
C LEU A 83 -16.13 -13.98 -12.85
N GLN A 84 -16.94 -14.04 -11.80
CA GLN A 84 -17.11 -12.96 -10.83
C GLN A 84 -15.83 -12.76 -10.01
N LEU A 85 -15.19 -13.85 -9.58
CA LEU A 85 -13.90 -13.81 -8.89
C LEU A 85 -12.83 -13.16 -9.79
N GLY A 86 -12.60 -13.71 -10.98
CA GLY A 86 -11.57 -13.22 -11.91
C GLY A 86 -11.80 -11.77 -12.36
N GLY A 87 -13.06 -11.41 -12.64
CA GLY A 87 -13.42 -10.04 -12.98
C GLY A 87 -13.18 -9.06 -11.83
N PHE A 88 -13.50 -9.45 -10.59
CA PHE A 88 -13.30 -8.58 -9.43
C PHE A 88 -11.81 -8.40 -9.15
N VAL A 89 -11.00 -9.45 -9.29
CA VAL A 89 -9.53 -9.36 -9.21
C VAL A 89 -9.00 -8.36 -10.23
N LEU A 90 -9.42 -8.48 -11.49
CA LEU A 90 -9.00 -7.55 -12.56
C LEU A 90 -9.40 -6.11 -12.22
N ALA A 91 -10.65 -5.90 -11.82
CA ALA A 91 -11.13 -4.58 -11.44
C ALA A 91 -10.39 -4.01 -10.23
N ALA A 92 -10.14 -4.80 -9.19
CA ALA A 92 -9.38 -4.37 -8.01
C ALA A 92 -7.96 -3.95 -8.37
N ILE A 93 -7.30 -4.65 -9.29
CA ILE A 93 -5.98 -4.26 -9.81
C ILE A 93 -6.06 -2.93 -10.59
N LEU A 94 -7.06 -2.77 -11.47
CA LEU A 94 -7.25 -1.52 -12.23
C LEU A 94 -7.54 -0.32 -11.31
N LEU A 95 -8.37 -0.51 -10.29
CA LEU A 95 -8.69 0.54 -9.31
C LEU A 95 -7.48 0.89 -8.45
N LEU A 96 -6.67 -0.09 -8.02
CA LEU A 96 -5.42 0.22 -7.31
C LEU A 96 -4.38 0.88 -8.22
N LEU A 97 -4.36 0.54 -9.50
CA LEU A 97 -3.53 1.22 -10.49
C LEU A 97 -3.96 2.70 -10.62
N TRP A 98 -5.27 2.96 -10.69
CA TRP A 98 -5.79 4.33 -10.66
C TRP A 98 -5.33 5.08 -9.40
N GLU A 99 -5.48 4.48 -8.22
CA GLU A 99 -5.09 5.09 -6.95
C GLU A 99 -3.60 5.46 -6.94
N ASN A 100 -2.73 4.54 -7.37
CA ASN A 100 -1.29 4.77 -7.45
C ASN A 100 -0.92 5.88 -8.45
N LEU A 101 -1.50 5.87 -9.66
CA LEU A 101 -1.18 6.87 -10.67
C LEU A 101 -1.75 8.25 -10.34
N SER A 102 -2.95 8.31 -9.73
CA SER A 102 -3.55 9.57 -9.33
C SER A 102 -2.79 10.20 -8.17
N ASN A 103 -2.23 9.39 -7.25
CA ASN A 103 -1.38 9.89 -6.18
C ASN A 103 -0.15 10.59 -6.76
N ASP A 104 0.56 9.96 -7.71
CA ASP A 104 1.71 10.56 -8.39
C ASP A 104 1.34 11.86 -9.12
N VAL A 105 0.15 11.94 -9.73
CA VAL A 105 -0.35 13.16 -10.39
C VAL A 105 -0.66 14.28 -9.40
N PHE A 106 -1.21 13.96 -8.23
CA PHE A 106 -1.53 14.93 -7.18
C PHE A 106 -0.28 15.42 -6.46
N ASP A 107 0.67 14.54 -6.16
CA ASP A 107 1.93 14.90 -5.52
C ASP A 107 2.81 15.73 -6.48
N ALA A 108 2.84 15.42 -7.78
CA ALA A 108 3.50 16.25 -8.79
C ALA A 108 2.94 17.69 -8.84
N ALA A 109 1.66 17.90 -8.55
CA ALA A 109 1.05 19.23 -8.51
C ALA A 109 1.49 20.07 -7.30
N THR A 110 2.11 19.47 -6.30
CA THR A 110 2.54 20.14 -5.06
C THR A 110 4.03 20.51 -5.04
N GLY A 111 4.80 20.06 -6.03
CA GLY A 111 6.26 20.23 -6.06
C GLY A 111 7.05 19.26 -5.17
N VAL A 112 6.36 18.47 -4.32
CA VAL A 112 6.95 17.46 -3.41
C VAL A 112 7.78 16.41 -4.18
N ASP A 113 7.41 16.13 -5.42
CA ASP A 113 8.04 15.08 -6.24
C ASP A 113 9.39 15.49 -6.86
N ALA A 114 9.73 16.78 -6.92
CA ALA A 114 10.92 17.25 -7.66
C ALA A 114 12.26 16.79 -7.04
N THR A 115 12.28 16.49 -5.74
CA THR A 115 13.48 16.06 -5.01
C THR A 115 13.27 14.75 -4.22
N GLY A 116 12.03 14.37 -3.89
CA GLY A 116 11.72 13.28 -2.97
C GLY A 116 11.33 11.91 -3.56
N LYS A 117 10.82 11.85 -4.80
CA LYS A 117 10.25 10.61 -5.37
C LYS A 117 10.72 10.29 -6.80
N PRO A 118 11.97 9.83 -6.99
CA PRO A 118 12.48 9.49 -8.33
C PRO A 118 11.75 8.31 -9.00
N HIS A 119 10.94 7.56 -8.24
CA HIS A 119 10.14 6.44 -8.72
C HIS A 119 8.69 6.80 -9.08
N SER A 120 8.28 8.08 -8.92
CA SER A 120 6.98 8.57 -9.41
C SER A 120 6.88 8.37 -10.92
N VAL A 121 5.75 7.84 -11.42
CA VAL A 121 5.57 7.62 -12.86
C VAL A 121 5.59 8.95 -13.61
N VAL A 122 5.13 10.04 -12.98
CA VAL A 122 5.23 11.40 -13.52
C VAL A 122 6.70 11.79 -13.70
N ASN A 123 7.55 11.55 -12.70
CA ASN A 123 8.99 11.85 -12.78
C ASN A 123 9.72 10.97 -13.81
N LEU A 124 9.36 9.69 -13.92
CA LEU A 124 9.99 8.76 -14.88
C LEU A 124 9.65 9.05 -16.35
N THR A 125 8.45 9.60 -16.59
CA THR A 125 7.94 9.88 -17.94
C THR A 125 8.08 11.34 -18.34
N GLY A 126 8.15 12.26 -17.38
CA GLY A 126 8.06 13.71 -17.60
C GLY A 126 6.70 14.17 -18.14
N ARG A 127 5.67 13.31 -18.11
CA ARG A 127 4.38 13.53 -18.80
C ARG A 127 3.19 13.35 -17.86
N ARG A 128 3.00 14.34 -16.98
CA ARG A 128 1.91 14.34 -15.98
C ARG A 128 0.52 14.18 -16.61
N ASP A 129 0.30 14.80 -17.75
CA ASP A 129 -0.91 14.71 -18.59
C ASP A 129 -1.23 13.27 -18.98
N ARG A 130 -0.24 12.50 -19.47
CA ARG A 130 -0.42 11.10 -19.86
C ARG A 130 -0.64 10.19 -18.67
N VAL A 131 0.05 10.44 -17.55
CA VAL A 131 -0.15 9.69 -16.31
C VAL A 131 -1.57 9.92 -15.77
N ALA A 132 -2.08 11.15 -15.84
CA ALA A 132 -3.46 11.46 -15.48
C ALA A 132 -4.48 10.74 -16.40
N GLN A 133 -4.24 10.73 -17.71
CA GLN A 133 -5.09 9.99 -18.66
C GLN A 133 -5.08 8.48 -18.35
N GLY A 134 -3.91 7.89 -18.10
CA GLY A 134 -3.78 6.47 -17.72
C GLY A 134 -4.47 6.16 -16.40
N SER A 135 -4.36 7.05 -15.41
CA SER A 135 -5.08 6.96 -14.14
C SER A 135 -6.60 6.93 -14.35
N THR A 136 -7.14 7.89 -15.11
CA THR A 136 -8.57 7.95 -15.43
C THR A 136 -9.04 6.74 -16.22
N ALA A 137 -8.25 6.27 -17.20
CA ALA A 137 -8.58 5.08 -17.97
C ALA A 137 -8.65 3.83 -17.07
N ALA A 138 -7.71 3.67 -16.14
CA ALA A 138 -7.72 2.58 -15.18
C ALA A 138 -8.96 2.61 -14.27
N LEU A 139 -9.35 3.81 -13.79
CA LEU A 139 -10.58 3.99 -13.00
C LEU A 139 -11.82 3.59 -13.80
N VAL A 140 -11.99 4.14 -15.00
CA VAL A 140 -13.17 3.89 -15.84
C VAL A 140 -13.26 2.41 -16.21
N LEU A 141 -12.16 1.79 -16.64
CA LEU A 141 -12.14 0.36 -16.97
C LEU A 141 -12.45 -0.51 -15.74
N GLY A 142 -11.86 -0.19 -14.58
CA GLY A 142 -12.15 -0.90 -13.33
C GLY A 142 -13.62 -0.81 -12.93
N LEU A 143 -14.22 0.37 -13.02
CA LEU A 143 -15.64 0.59 -12.73
C LEU A 143 -16.57 -0.07 -13.76
N LEU A 144 -16.20 -0.09 -15.05
CA LEU A 144 -16.98 -0.79 -16.08
C LEU A 144 -16.98 -2.31 -15.86
N VAL A 145 -15.84 -2.89 -15.51
CA VAL A 145 -15.77 -4.32 -15.12
C VAL A 145 -16.65 -4.56 -13.90
N MET A 146 -16.56 -3.73 -12.85
CA MET A 146 -17.41 -3.86 -11.66
C MET A 146 -18.90 -3.70 -11.96
N ALA A 147 -19.28 -2.77 -12.85
CA ALA A 147 -20.67 -2.59 -13.26
C ALA A 147 -21.20 -3.84 -13.99
N GLY A 148 -20.39 -4.45 -14.88
CA GLY A 148 -20.74 -5.71 -15.53
C GLY A 148 -20.90 -6.88 -14.54
N LEU A 149 -20.09 -6.93 -13.50
CA LEU A 149 -20.23 -7.92 -12.43
C LEU A 149 -21.44 -7.66 -11.53
N ALA A 150 -21.67 -6.39 -11.17
CA ALA A 150 -22.81 -5.94 -10.38
C ALA A 150 -24.13 -6.26 -11.08
N TRP A 151 -24.18 -6.08 -12.40
CA TRP A 151 -25.32 -6.49 -13.23
C TRP A 151 -25.64 -7.96 -13.00
N ASN A 152 -24.61 -8.82 -12.93
CA ASN A 152 -24.69 -10.26 -12.72
C ASN A 152 -24.75 -10.72 -11.26
N SER A 153 -24.87 -9.80 -10.30
CA SER A 153 -24.96 -10.09 -8.87
C SER A 153 -25.98 -9.14 -8.22
N SER A 154 -25.51 -7.97 -7.75
CA SER A 154 -26.34 -6.90 -7.18
C SER A 154 -25.72 -5.54 -7.45
N GLY A 155 -26.56 -4.52 -7.67
CA GLY A 155 -26.13 -3.12 -7.79
C GLY A 155 -25.38 -2.60 -6.55
N ALA A 156 -25.57 -3.24 -5.39
CA ALA A 156 -24.83 -2.95 -4.16
C ALA A 156 -23.31 -3.10 -4.34
N VAL A 157 -22.85 -4.01 -5.20
CA VAL A 157 -21.41 -4.19 -5.48
C VAL A 157 -20.80 -2.88 -6.01
N LEU A 158 -21.44 -2.26 -7.01
CA LEU A 158 -20.93 -1.01 -7.57
C LEU A 158 -20.99 0.13 -6.56
N ALA A 159 -22.07 0.23 -5.77
CA ALA A 159 -22.19 1.25 -4.74
C ALA A 159 -21.07 1.14 -3.68
N LEU A 160 -20.79 -0.07 -3.19
CA LEU A 160 -19.72 -0.34 -2.22
C LEU A 160 -18.33 -0.03 -2.80
N VAL A 161 -18.09 -0.40 -4.06
CA VAL A 161 -16.82 -0.07 -4.75
C VAL A 161 -16.67 1.43 -4.96
N LEU A 162 -17.75 2.15 -5.28
CA LEU A 162 -17.73 3.61 -5.39
C LEU A 162 -17.42 4.28 -4.06
N VAL A 163 -17.92 3.72 -2.94
CA VAL A 163 -17.50 4.16 -1.59
C VAL A 163 -16.01 3.94 -1.39
N CYS A 164 -15.46 2.77 -1.73
CA CYS A 164 -14.01 2.53 -1.64
C CYS A 164 -13.20 3.52 -2.49
N CYS A 165 -13.64 3.80 -3.73
CA CYS A 165 -12.98 4.79 -4.59
C CYS A 165 -13.08 6.20 -3.98
N GLY A 166 -14.23 6.56 -3.42
CA GLY A 166 -14.41 7.82 -2.70
C GLY A 166 -13.46 7.93 -1.51
N LEU A 167 -13.32 6.87 -0.70
CA LEU A 167 -12.39 6.80 0.42
C LEU A 167 -10.93 6.96 -0.01
N GLY A 168 -10.53 6.31 -1.11
CA GLY A 168 -9.21 6.49 -1.72
C GLY A 168 -8.98 7.92 -2.19
N TYR A 169 -9.95 8.50 -2.92
CA TYR A 169 -9.86 9.88 -3.35
C TYR A 169 -9.74 10.87 -2.18
N VAL A 170 -10.56 10.77 -1.12
CA VAL A 170 -10.45 11.69 0.02
C VAL A 170 -9.17 11.50 0.83
N TYR A 171 -8.57 10.31 0.77
CA TYR A 171 -7.28 10.01 1.38
C TYR A 171 -6.15 10.86 0.74
N GLN A 172 -6.06 10.90 -0.60
CA GLN A 172 -4.93 11.53 -1.31
C GLN A 172 -5.26 12.81 -2.11
N GLY A 173 -6.51 12.99 -2.52
CA GLY A 173 -6.98 14.04 -3.44
C GLY A 173 -7.32 15.38 -2.78
N PRO A 174 -7.09 16.52 -3.46
CA PRO A 174 -7.61 17.83 -3.04
C PRO A 174 -9.15 17.89 -3.05
N PRO A 175 -9.79 18.70 -2.19
CA PRO A 175 -9.20 19.55 -1.15
C PRO A 175 -8.94 18.82 0.18
N PHE A 176 -9.34 17.55 0.30
CA PHE A 176 -9.39 16.86 1.58
C PHE A 176 -8.00 16.40 2.07
N ARG A 177 -7.32 15.58 1.26
CA ARG A 177 -5.99 14.99 1.57
C ARG A 177 -5.92 14.45 3.00
N LEU A 178 -6.89 13.64 3.40
CA LEU A 178 -7.01 13.18 4.79
C LEU A 178 -5.81 12.33 5.24
N GLY A 179 -5.09 11.69 4.32
CA GLY A 179 -3.80 11.03 4.58
C GLY A 179 -2.73 11.99 5.11
N TYR A 180 -2.70 13.23 4.62
CA TYR A 180 -1.81 14.28 5.14
C TYR A 180 -2.22 14.73 6.55
N ARG A 181 -3.48 14.50 6.94
CA ARG A 181 -4.02 14.83 8.26
C ARG A 181 -3.93 13.68 9.26
N GLY A 182 -3.29 12.55 8.89
CA GLY A 182 -3.13 11.39 9.76
C GLY A 182 -4.37 10.53 9.92
N LEU A 183 -5.28 10.58 8.94
CA LEU A 183 -6.50 9.76 8.89
C LEU A 183 -6.40 8.63 7.85
N GLY A 184 -5.20 8.33 7.35
CA GLY A 184 -5.02 7.31 6.32
C GLY A 184 -5.36 5.90 6.80
N GLU A 185 -4.94 5.56 8.02
CA GLU A 185 -5.11 4.24 8.60
C GLU A 185 -6.59 3.89 8.83
N PRO A 186 -7.44 4.75 9.44
CA PRO A 186 -8.87 4.50 9.51
C PRO A 186 -9.56 4.38 8.15
N LEU A 187 -9.19 5.24 7.17
CA LEU A 187 -9.77 5.18 5.82
C LEU A 187 -9.39 3.88 5.10
N CYS A 188 -8.13 3.44 5.25
CA CYS A 188 -7.64 2.18 4.73
C CYS A 188 -8.40 1.00 5.34
N TRP A 189 -8.54 0.97 6.67
CA TRP A 189 -9.29 -0.09 7.34
C TRP A 189 -10.76 -0.14 6.90
N LEU A 190 -11.42 1.02 6.77
CA LEU A 190 -12.80 1.08 6.29
C LEU A 190 -12.93 0.58 4.84
N ALA A 191 -12.07 1.06 3.94
CA ALA A 191 -12.12 0.71 2.52
C ALA A 191 -11.89 -0.79 2.30
N PHE A 192 -10.83 -1.36 2.88
CA PHE A 192 -10.46 -2.76 2.65
C PHE A 192 -11.19 -3.75 3.56
N GLY A 193 -11.69 -3.31 4.72
CA GLY A 193 -12.45 -4.13 5.66
C GLY A 193 -13.91 -4.20 5.24
N PRO A 194 -14.83 -3.48 5.90
CA PRO A 194 -16.25 -3.64 5.66
C PRO A 194 -16.67 -3.44 4.21
N PHE A 195 -16.18 -2.40 3.52
CA PHE A 195 -16.70 -2.06 2.19
C PHE A 195 -16.22 -3.00 1.09
N ALA A 196 -14.91 -3.20 0.94
CA ALA A 196 -14.38 -4.10 -0.09
C ALA A 196 -14.75 -5.58 0.19
N THR A 197 -14.71 -6.02 1.46
CA THR A 197 -15.14 -7.38 1.81
C THR A 197 -16.64 -7.57 1.57
N ALA A 198 -17.49 -6.59 1.88
CA ALA A 198 -18.91 -6.67 1.53
C ALA A 198 -19.13 -6.74 0.01
N ALA A 199 -18.44 -5.90 -0.77
CA ALA A 199 -18.54 -5.93 -2.23
C ALA A 199 -18.13 -7.29 -2.80
N ALA A 200 -17.05 -7.87 -2.26
CA ALA A 200 -16.55 -9.17 -2.63
C ALA A 200 -17.48 -10.33 -2.23
N LEU A 201 -18.09 -10.27 -1.04
CA LEU A 201 -19.08 -11.26 -0.63
C LEU A 201 -20.32 -11.21 -1.54
N VAL A 202 -20.83 -10.01 -1.82
CA VAL A 202 -22.03 -9.83 -2.65
C VAL A 202 -21.78 -10.21 -4.11
N VAL A 203 -20.61 -9.90 -4.69
CA VAL A 203 -20.34 -10.22 -6.10
C VAL A 203 -20.28 -11.73 -6.35
N LEU A 204 -19.83 -12.51 -5.36
CA LEU A 204 -19.71 -13.96 -5.46
C LEU A 204 -21.02 -14.70 -5.19
N GLN A 205 -22.03 -14.01 -4.65
CA GLN A 205 -23.37 -14.57 -4.44
C GLN A 205 -24.19 -14.56 -5.74
N PRO A 206 -25.12 -15.51 -5.96
CA PRO A 206 -26.05 -15.49 -7.08
C PRO A 206 -26.91 -14.22 -7.11
N ARG A 207 -27.49 -13.90 -8.27
CA ARG A 207 -28.49 -12.82 -8.37
C ARG A 207 -29.67 -13.12 -7.44
N GLY A 208 -30.18 -12.08 -6.76
CA GLY A 208 -31.38 -12.16 -5.93
C GLY A 208 -31.14 -12.17 -4.41
N THR A 209 -29.88 -12.26 -3.95
CA THR A 209 -29.57 -11.96 -2.54
C THR A 209 -29.73 -10.47 -2.28
N ALA A 210 -30.73 -10.11 -1.47
CA ALA A 210 -31.20 -8.72 -1.35
C ALA A 210 -30.39 -7.85 -0.37
N SER A 211 -29.78 -8.42 0.67
CA SER A 211 -29.09 -7.65 1.71
C SER A 211 -27.57 -7.75 1.63
N ILE A 212 -26.90 -6.64 1.94
CA ILE A 212 -25.45 -6.63 2.18
C ILE A 212 -25.17 -7.36 3.50
N PRO A 213 -24.31 -8.38 3.53
CA PRO A 213 -24.03 -9.16 4.73
C PRO A 213 -23.04 -8.42 5.65
N TRP A 214 -23.45 -7.27 6.20
CA TRP A 214 -22.57 -6.39 6.97
C TRP A 214 -21.89 -7.07 8.16
N GLY A 215 -22.59 -7.94 8.89
CA GLY A 215 -22.02 -8.70 10.01
C GLY A 215 -20.87 -9.60 9.54
N THR A 216 -21.10 -10.42 8.52
CA THR A 216 -20.06 -11.26 7.92
C THR A 216 -18.93 -10.42 7.34
N ALA A 217 -19.23 -9.34 6.63
CA ALA A 217 -18.21 -8.47 6.03
C ALA A 217 -17.30 -7.82 7.10
N LEU A 218 -17.86 -7.38 8.22
CA LEU A 218 -17.11 -6.81 9.33
C LEU A 218 -16.22 -7.86 10.00
N ILE A 219 -16.77 -9.00 10.42
CA ILE A 219 -16.02 -10.05 11.11
C ILE A 219 -14.91 -10.59 10.21
N LEU A 220 -15.26 -10.89 8.95
CA LEU A 220 -14.33 -11.45 7.97
C LEU A 220 -13.24 -10.45 7.58
N GLY A 221 -13.60 -9.20 7.31
CA GLY A 221 -12.69 -8.18 6.79
C GLY A 221 -11.81 -7.51 7.85
N ALA A 222 -12.21 -7.47 9.13
CA ALA A 222 -11.56 -6.64 10.15
C ALA A 222 -10.07 -6.95 10.37
N GLY A 223 -9.72 -8.23 10.55
CA GLY A 223 -8.32 -8.67 10.75
C GLY A 223 -7.43 -8.40 9.53
N PRO A 224 -7.80 -8.89 8.33
CA PRO A 224 -7.06 -8.66 7.08
C PRO A 224 -6.94 -7.19 6.68
N ALA A 225 -7.98 -6.37 6.97
CA ALA A 225 -7.91 -4.93 6.75
C ALA A 225 -6.96 -4.25 7.75
N LEU A 226 -6.84 -4.76 8.98
CA LEU A 226 -5.84 -4.28 9.93
C LEU A 226 -4.42 -4.64 9.48
N ALA A 227 -4.21 -5.82 8.89
CA ALA A 227 -2.94 -6.20 8.27
C ALA A 227 -2.60 -5.30 7.08
N THR A 228 -3.58 -4.97 6.24
CA THR A 228 -3.44 -3.98 5.15
C THR A 228 -3.10 -2.59 5.70
N THR A 229 -3.78 -2.17 6.76
CA THR A 229 -3.52 -0.90 7.45
C THR A 229 -2.09 -0.84 8.02
N LEU A 230 -1.57 -1.96 8.53
CA LEU A 230 -0.18 -2.06 8.98
C LEU A 230 0.82 -1.81 7.84
N VAL A 231 0.51 -2.24 6.60
CA VAL A 231 1.37 -1.93 5.43
C VAL A 231 1.46 -0.41 5.24
N LEU A 232 0.32 0.30 5.29
CA LEU A 232 0.27 1.75 5.18
C LEU A 232 1.04 2.41 6.35
N PHE A 233 0.79 1.98 7.58
CA PHE A 233 1.47 2.50 8.77
C PHE A 233 2.99 2.34 8.69
N CYS A 234 3.47 1.15 8.29
CA CYS A 234 4.90 0.89 8.11
C CYS A 234 5.53 1.70 6.96
N SER A 235 4.73 2.15 5.98
CA SER A 235 5.24 2.97 4.89
C SER A 235 5.79 4.33 5.34
N HIS A 236 5.32 4.84 6.48
CA HIS A 236 5.70 6.16 7.00
C HIS A 236 7.06 6.20 7.71
N PHE A 237 7.59 5.07 8.20
CA PHE A 237 8.76 5.05 9.10
C PHE A 237 10.04 5.63 8.49
N HIS A 238 10.31 5.35 7.22
CA HIS A 238 11.57 5.75 6.57
C HIS A 238 11.56 7.18 6.04
N GLN A 239 10.45 7.91 6.15
CA GLN A 239 10.22 9.20 5.50
C GLN A 239 9.59 10.22 6.47
N VAL A 240 9.81 10.07 7.78
CA VAL A 240 9.18 10.91 8.81
C VAL A 240 9.56 12.38 8.65
N GLU A 241 10.86 12.68 8.51
CA GLU A 241 11.38 14.04 8.38
C GLU A 241 10.88 14.71 7.10
N GLU A 242 10.89 13.96 5.99
CA GLU A 242 10.41 14.44 4.69
C GLU A 242 8.90 14.66 4.68
N ASP A 243 8.10 13.72 5.21
CA ASP A 243 6.65 13.87 5.35
C ASP A 243 6.33 15.11 6.20
N ALA A 244 7.04 15.31 7.32
CA ALA A 244 6.85 16.47 8.20
C ALA A 244 7.18 17.81 7.51
N ALA A 245 8.28 17.88 6.77
CA ALA A 245 8.71 19.07 6.04
C ALA A 245 7.68 19.52 4.99
N HIS A 246 6.93 18.59 4.42
CA HIS A 246 5.87 18.85 3.44
C HIS A 246 4.46 18.93 4.06
N GLY A 247 4.36 19.07 5.38
CA GLY A 247 3.10 19.27 6.09
C GLY A 247 2.23 18.02 6.26
N LYS A 248 2.74 16.83 5.94
CA LYS A 248 2.07 15.56 6.19
C LYS A 248 2.26 15.14 7.64
N ARG A 249 1.16 15.09 8.38
CA ARG A 249 1.08 14.74 9.80
C ARG A 249 0.54 13.33 9.99
N SER A 250 1.22 12.34 9.40
CA SER A 250 0.89 10.91 9.57
C SER A 250 0.98 10.49 11.05
N PRO A 251 0.40 9.35 11.46
CA PRO A 251 0.52 8.89 12.84
C PRO A 251 1.97 8.73 13.29
N VAL A 252 2.86 8.23 12.42
CA VAL A 252 4.28 8.08 12.75
C VAL A 252 4.97 9.43 12.94
N VAL A 253 4.63 10.44 12.13
CA VAL A 253 5.13 11.82 12.33
C VAL A 253 4.67 12.40 13.67
N ARG A 254 3.41 12.16 14.07
CA ARG A 254 2.86 12.69 15.33
C ARG A 254 3.39 11.97 16.58
N LEU A 255 3.55 10.65 16.49
CA LEU A 255 3.93 9.82 17.63
C LEU A 255 5.45 9.74 17.82
N GLY A 256 6.21 9.96 16.74
CA GLY A 256 7.63 9.62 16.66
C GLY A 256 7.85 8.11 16.42
N THR A 257 9.02 7.76 15.89
CA THR A 257 9.31 6.40 15.42
C THR A 257 9.33 5.37 16.56
N ALA A 258 9.77 5.74 17.77
CA ALA A 258 9.82 4.85 18.93
C ALA A 258 8.42 4.37 19.37
N ARG A 259 7.49 5.32 19.59
CA ARG A 259 6.11 5.00 19.98
C ARG A 259 5.38 4.28 18.85
N ALA A 260 5.60 4.70 17.61
CA ALA A 260 5.03 4.02 16.45
C ALA A 260 5.51 2.56 16.34
N ALA A 261 6.81 2.28 16.56
CA ALA A 261 7.34 0.92 16.55
C ALA A 261 6.74 0.05 17.65
N ALA A 262 6.45 0.64 18.82
CA ALA A 262 5.78 -0.07 19.92
C ALA A 262 4.33 -0.46 19.61
N LEU A 263 3.67 0.17 18.62
CA LEU A 263 2.32 -0.20 18.17
C LEU A 263 2.30 -1.41 17.21
N VAL A 264 3.41 -1.71 16.53
CA VAL A 264 3.46 -2.77 15.52
C VAL A 264 3.09 -4.16 16.05
N PRO A 265 3.56 -4.60 17.24
CA PRO A 265 3.10 -5.85 17.83
C PRO A 265 1.58 -5.89 18.06
N TRP A 266 0.97 -4.76 18.41
CA TRP A 266 -0.48 -4.68 18.63
C TRP A 266 -1.27 -4.83 17.34
N PHE A 267 -0.80 -4.27 16.22
CA PHE A 267 -1.41 -4.52 14.91
C PHE A 267 -1.42 -6.02 14.59
N VAL A 268 -0.28 -6.70 14.76
CA VAL A 268 -0.17 -8.14 14.45
C VAL A 268 -1.04 -8.98 15.40
N ALA A 269 -0.97 -8.70 16.71
CA ALA A 269 -1.75 -9.42 17.71
C ALA A 269 -3.26 -9.23 17.51
N LEU A 270 -3.71 -8.00 17.23
CA LEU A 270 -5.12 -7.70 17.02
C LEU A 270 -5.63 -8.29 15.70
N THR A 271 -4.81 -8.31 14.63
CA THR A 271 -5.15 -9.01 13.38
C THR A 271 -5.46 -10.47 13.66
N LEU A 272 -4.57 -11.18 14.34
CA LEU A 272 -4.77 -12.61 14.64
C LEU A 272 -5.91 -12.83 15.64
N ALA A 273 -6.08 -11.95 16.63
CA ALA A 273 -7.19 -12.03 17.57
C ALA A 273 -8.55 -11.91 16.86
N LEU A 274 -8.69 -10.95 15.94
CA LEU A 274 -9.91 -10.77 15.15
C LEU A 274 -10.23 -11.99 14.27
N GLU A 275 -9.20 -12.73 13.84
CA GLU A 275 -9.36 -13.94 13.02
C GLU A 275 -9.59 -15.21 13.84
N TRP A 276 -8.98 -15.32 15.03
CA TRP A 276 -8.99 -16.55 15.83
C TRP A 276 -10.08 -16.57 16.90
N VAL A 277 -10.58 -15.42 17.35
CA VAL A 277 -11.74 -15.36 18.27
C VAL A 277 -12.96 -16.11 17.71
N PRO A 278 -13.36 -15.96 16.43
CA PRO A 278 -14.41 -16.79 15.83
C PRO A 278 -14.15 -18.30 15.88
N VAL A 279 -12.87 -18.72 15.82
CA VAL A 279 -12.49 -20.14 15.95
C VAL A 279 -12.71 -20.62 17.38
N LEU A 280 -12.36 -19.80 18.39
CA LEU A 280 -12.55 -20.12 19.80
C LEU A 280 -14.03 -20.23 20.19
N HIS A 281 -14.90 -19.46 19.53
CA HIS A 281 -16.35 -19.56 19.69
C HIS A 281 -16.99 -20.72 18.91
N GLY A 282 -16.23 -21.39 18.04
CA GLY A 282 -16.73 -22.47 17.19
C GLY A 282 -17.47 -22.00 15.94
N ASP A 283 -17.46 -20.69 15.64
CA ASP A 283 -18.09 -20.14 14.44
C ASP A 283 -17.31 -20.52 13.17
N TRP A 284 -15.98 -20.59 13.28
CA TRP A 284 -15.05 -20.86 12.18
C TRP A 284 -14.21 -22.12 12.44
N PRO A 285 -13.77 -22.84 11.40
CA PRO A 285 -13.00 -24.07 11.57
C PRO A 285 -11.57 -23.80 12.09
N PRO A 286 -10.94 -24.75 12.80
CA PRO A 286 -9.55 -24.62 13.25
C PRO A 286 -8.54 -24.42 12.10
N THR A 287 -8.89 -24.79 10.87
CA THR A 287 -8.07 -24.54 9.67
C THR A 287 -7.81 -23.05 9.42
N VAL A 288 -8.61 -22.14 9.97
CA VAL A 288 -8.34 -20.68 9.95
C VAL A 288 -7.00 -20.33 10.60
N LEU A 289 -6.49 -21.14 11.53
CA LEU A 289 -5.18 -20.94 12.14
C LEU A 289 -4.02 -20.95 11.13
N LEU A 290 -4.25 -21.39 9.88
CA LEU A 290 -3.33 -21.17 8.76
C LEU A 290 -3.01 -19.68 8.53
N SER A 291 -3.82 -18.74 9.02
CA SER A 291 -3.47 -17.31 9.01
C SER A 291 -2.19 -16.98 9.81
N ALA A 292 -1.74 -17.91 10.67
CA ALA A 292 -0.43 -17.89 11.33
C ALA A 292 0.76 -17.93 10.35
N LEU A 293 0.57 -18.34 9.08
CA LEU A 293 1.65 -18.36 8.08
C LEU A 293 2.28 -16.97 7.86
N GLY A 294 1.58 -15.88 8.18
CA GLY A 294 2.15 -14.54 8.18
C GLY A 294 3.11 -14.25 9.33
N LEU A 295 3.01 -14.95 10.48
CA LEU A 295 3.73 -14.63 11.72
C LEU A 295 5.24 -14.51 11.55
N PRO A 296 5.96 -15.37 10.79
CA PRO A 296 7.39 -15.21 10.61
C PRO A 296 7.78 -13.84 10.04
N ALA A 297 6.98 -13.28 9.11
CA ALA A 297 7.19 -11.94 8.57
C ALA A 297 6.81 -10.85 9.58
N GLY A 298 5.72 -11.04 10.33
CA GLY A 298 5.32 -10.14 11.41
C GLY A 298 6.39 -10.02 12.51
N VAL A 299 6.98 -11.14 12.93
CA VAL A 299 8.07 -11.17 13.93
C VAL A 299 9.32 -10.49 13.41
N GLN A 300 9.69 -10.71 12.14
CA GLN A 300 10.80 -9.98 11.50
C GLN A 300 10.56 -8.47 11.48
N LEU A 301 9.34 -8.05 11.13
CA LEU A 301 8.94 -6.64 11.14
C LEU A 301 9.05 -6.02 12.53
N MET A 302 8.49 -6.68 13.55
CA MET A 302 8.54 -6.23 14.94
C MET A 302 9.98 -6.05 15.40
N ARG A 303 10.84 -7.07 15.19
CA ARG A 303 12.26 -7.03 15.57
C ARG A 303 13.02 -5.94 14.83
N LEU A 304 12.74 -5.74 13.54
CA LEU A 304 13.39 -4.72 12.72
C LEU A 304 13.09 -3.33 13.28
N LEU A 305 11.81 -3.00 13.48
CA LEU A 305 11.38 -1.68 13.92
C LEU A 305 11.74 -1.42 15.38
N GLN A 306 11.59 -2.40 16.28
CA GLN A 306 11.97 -2.22 17.69
C GLN A 306 13.46 -1.91 17.88
N ARG A 307 14.34 -2.43 17.01
CA ARG A 307 15.79 -2.25 17.13
C ARG A 307 16.34 -1.04 16.36
N HIS A 308 15.68 -0.63 15.28
CA HIS A 308 16.23 0.33 14.33
C HIS A 308 15.23 1.43 13.92
N HIS A 309 14.17 1.68 14.70
CA HIS A 309 13.15 2.67 14.36
C HIS A 309 13.71 4.09 14.10
N ASP A 310 14.87 4.40 14.64
CA ASP A 310 15.60 5.66 14.52
C ASP A 310 16.57 5.71 13.32
N ARG A 311 16.65 4.64 12.52
CA ARG A 311 17.57 4.51 11.38
C ARG A 311 16.81 4.27 10.07
N PRO A 312 16.34 5.35 9.39
CA PRO A 312 15.51 5.27 8.18
C PRO A 312 16.04 4.35 7.08
N GLU A 313 17.36 4.33 6.89
CA GLU A 313 18.06 3.53 5.89
C GLU A 313 17.89 2.02 6.12
N LEU A 314 17.85 1.58 7.38
CA LEU A 314 17.70 0.17 7.75
C LEU A 314 16.23 -0.28 7.71
N ILE A 315 15.29 0.64 7.91
CA ILE A 315 13.85 0.35 8.02
C ILE A 315 13.03 0.67 6.76
N SER A 316 13.68 1.15 5.69
CA SER A 316 13.07 1.38 4.37
C SER A 316 12.33 0.15 3.81
N GLY A 317 12.76 -1.05 4.21
CA GLY A 317 12.12 -2.32 3.85
C GLY A 317 10.92 -2.74 4.71
N SER A 318 10.59 -2.03 5.78
CA SER A 318 9.57 -2.44 6.76
C SER A 318 8.19 -2.67 6.15
N LYS A 319 7.74 -1.80 5.24
CA LYS A 319 6.46 -1.98 4.52
C LYS A 319 6.39 -3.29 3.72
N PHE A 320 7.51 -3.80 3.20
CA PHE A 320 7.52 -5.08 2.48
C PHE A 320 7.43 -6.27 3.41
N LEU A 321 7.96 -6.18 4.64
CA LEU A 321 7.73 -7.20 5.66
C LEU A 321 6.27 -7.18 6.15
N ALA A 322 5.69 -5.98 6.35
CA ALA A 322 4.26 -5.84 6.64
C ALA A 322 3.39 -6.42 5.53
N LEU A 323 3.77 -6.19 4.27
CA LEU A 323 3.08 -6.75 3.11
C LEU A 323 3.21 -8.28 3.03
N ARG A 324 4.38 -8.84 3.36
CA ARG A 324 4.56 -10.30 3.45
C ARG A 324 3.70 -10.89 4.56
N PHE A 325 3.61 -10.21 5.72
CA PHE A 325 2.69 -10.59 6.78
C PHE A 325 1.26 -10.59 6.24
N GLN A 326 0.77 -9.47 5.69
CA GLN A 326 -0.57 -9.32 5.11
C GLN A 326 -0.89 -10.39 4.06
N GLY A 327 0.04 -10.64 3.13
CA GLY A 327 -0.14 -11.60 2.05
C GLY A 327 -0.27 -13.04 2.56
N TRP A 328 0.68 -13.51 3.38
CA TRP A 328 0.63 -14.88 3.90
C TRP A 328 -0.46 -15.10 4.93
N ASN A 329 -0.74 -14.10 5.77
CA ASN A 329 -1.86 -14.12 6.71
C ASN A 329 -3.20 -14.25 5.96
N GLY A 330 -3.47 -13.37 4.99
CA GLY A 330 -4.72 -13.40 4.25
C GLY A 330 -4.89 -14.62 3.33
N LEU A 331 -3.81 -15.11 2.71
CA LEU A 331 -3.84 -16.37 1.95
C LEU A 331 -4.11 -17.57 2.86
N GLY A 332 -3.45 -17.62 4.01
CA GLY A 332 -3.67 -18.66 5.02
C GLY A 332 -5.10 -18.65 5.55
N LEU A 333 -5.64 -17.46 5.86
CA LEU A 333 -7.04 -17.28 6.28
C LEU A 333 -8.02 -17.74 5.18
N SER A 334 -7.82 -17.30 3.94
CA SER A 334 -8.68 -17.66 2.80
C SER A 334 -8.69 -19.17 2.55
N ALA A 335 -7.52 -19.81 2.58
CA ALA A 335 -7.40 -21.26 2.44
C ALA A 335 -8.01 -22.00 3.63
N GLY A 336 -7.79 -21.50 4.85
CA GLY A 336 -8.37 -22.05 6.07
C GLY A 336 -9.89 -22.08 6.04
N LEU A 337 -10.52 -20.98 5.59
CA LEU A 337 -11.97 -20.89 5.40
C LEU A 337 -12.46 -21.82 4.28
N ALA A 338 -11.74 -21.93 3.17
CA ALA A 338 -12.10 -22.85 2.08
C ALA A 338 -12.08 -24.32 2.54
N LEU A 339 -11.15 -24.68 3.43
CA LEU A 339 -11.02 -26.03 4.00
C LEU A 339 -12.09 -26.35 5.06
N ALA A 340 -12.94 -25.40 5.46
CA ALA A 340 -14.05 -25.63 6.40
C ALA A 340 -14.91 -26.83 6.01
N ARG A 341 -15.12 -27.02 4.70
CA ARG A 341 -15.95 -28.10 4.16
C ARG A 341 -15.38 -29.50 4.41
N VAL A 342 -14.05 -29.61 4.43
CA VAL A 342 -13.35 -30.87 4.78
C VAL A 342 -13.49 -31.17 6.28
N TRP A 343 -13.59 -30.13 7.10
CA TRP A 343 -13.73 -30.24 8.56
C TRP A 343 -15.15 -30.60 9.01
N THR A 344 -16.18 -30.08 8.33
CA THR A 344 -17.59 -30.31 8.69
C THR A 344 -18.19 -31.60 8.08
N GLY A 345 -17.38 -32.42 7.41
CA GLY A 345 -17.81 -33.72 6.86
C GLY A 345 -18.79 -33.62 5.69
N GLY A 346 -18.68 -32.55 4.87
CA GLY A 346 -19.55 -32.31 3.72
C GLY A 346 -19.26 -33.15 2.48
#